data_AF-A0A7W1WSD1-F1
#
_entry.id   AF-A0A7W1WSD1-F1
#
_cell.length_a   1.000
_cell.length_b   1.000
_cell.length_c   1.000
_cell.angle_alpha   90.00
_cell.angle_beta   90.00
_cell.angle_gamma   90.00
#
_symmetry.space_group_name_H-M   'P 1'
#
loop_
_entity.id
_entity.type
_entity.pdbx_description
1 polymer ?
#
loop_
_entity_poly.entity_id
_entity_poly.type
_entity_poly.pdbx_seq_one_letter_code
_entity_poly.pdbx_strand_id
1 'polypeptide(L)'
;MKHVTALLIKFVMSTAILYLILGFRFAVPFTAVALTGLAVTLIGYLGDILLMPRIGNTLATLGDLVLSFIVIWSMVTLYHTDDLIFPAFQASALSAAGIAIGEWFFHKYLFRVFNDGARES
;
A
#
# COMPACT_ATOMS: atom_id res chain seq x y z
N MET A 1 -5.04 -5.80 -20.16
CA MET A 1 -3.86 -6.55 -19.68
C MET A 1 -2.94 -5.70 -18.80
N LYS A 2 -2.77 -4.38 -19.04
CA LYS A 2 -1.86 -3.53 -18.23
C LYS A 2 -2.29 -3.28 -16.78
N HIS A 3 -3.60 -3.31 -16.48
CA HIS A 3 -4.11 -3.10 -15.12
C HIS A 3 -3.82 -4.25 -14.15
N VAL A 4 -3.90 -5.50 -14.62
CA VAL A 4 -3.62 -6.68 -13.79
C VAL A 4 -2.15 -6.70 -13.40
N THR A 5 -1.25 -6.44 -14.34
CA THR A 5 0.20 -6.33 -14.07
C THR A 5 0.49 -5.19 -13.09
N ALA A 6 -0.15 -4.03 -13.25
CA ALA A 6 -0.01 -2.91 -12.33
C ALA A 6 -0.47 -3.25 -10.91
N LEU A 7 -1.63 -3.93 -10.77
CA LEU A 7 -2.16 -4.37 -9.48
C LEU A 7 -1.21 -5.39 -8.80
N LEU A 8 -0.64 -6.31 -9.57
CA LEU A 8 0.26 -7.35 -9.06
C LEU A 8 1.58 -6.74 -8.56
N ILE A 9 2.14 -5.77 -9.29
CA ILE A 9 3.32 -5.03 -8.84
C ILE A 9 3.00 -4.21 -7.58
N LYS A 10 1.84 -3.53 -7.53
CA LYS A 10 1.38 -2.79 -6.34
C LYS A 10 1.31 -3.72 -5.13
N PHE A 11 0.70 -4.90 -5.29
CA PHE A 11 0.59 -5.91 -4.24
C PHE A 11 1.95 -6.39 -3.71
N VAL A 12 2.87 -6.76 -4.62
CA VAL A 12 4.20 -7.25 -4.24
C VAL A 12 5.00 -6.16 -3.54
N MET A 13 4.97 -4.93 -4.05
CA MET A 13 5.63 -3.78 -3.45
C MET A 13 5.10 -3.49 -2.04
N SER A 14 3.78 -3.35 -1.88
CA SER A 14 3.15 -3.05 -0.59
C SER A 14 3.41 -4.18 0.42
N THR A 15 3.34 -5.44 -0.01
CA THR A 15 3.61 -6.59 0.86
C THR A 15 5.08 -6.64 1.28
N ALA A 16 6.02 -6.34 0.38
CA ALA A 16 7.44 -6.28 0.72
C ALA A 16 7.74 -5.18 1.75
N ILE A 17 7.16 -3.98 1.56
CA ILE A 17 7.31 -2.86 2.50
C ILE A 17 6.71 -3.22 3.87
N LEU A 18 5.49 -3.79 3.88
CA LEU A 18 4.85 -4.25 5.11
C LEU A 18 5.67 -5.32 5.82
N TYR A 19 6.28 -6.26 5.09
CA TYR A 19 7.11 -7.30 5.69
C TYR A 19 8.39 -6.74 6.33
N LEU A 20 9.05 -5.79 5.67
CA LEU A 20 10.22 -5.12 6.23
C LEU A 20 9.89 -4.35 7.50
N ILE A 21 8.69 -3.78 7.60
CA ILE A 21 8.28 -2.99 8.76
C ILE A 21 7.64 -3.90 9.81
N LEU A 22 6.47 -4.49 9.54
CA LEU A 22 5.72 -5.30 10.49
C LEU A 22 6.44 -6.62 10.82
N GLY A 23 6.95 -7.32 9.82
CA GLY A 23 7.63 -8.61 10.03
C GLY A 23 8.94 -8.46 10.79
N PHE A 24 9.82 -7.55 10.35
CA PHE A 24 11.15 -7.40 10.95
C PHE A 24 11.14 -6.59 12.25
N ARG A 25 10.42 -5.45 12.30
CA ARG A 25 10.46 -4.52 13.45
C ARG A 25 9.49 -4.88 14.56
N PHE A 26 8.35 -5.48 14.22
CA PHE A 26 7.25 -5.79 15.14
C PHE A 26 6.98 -7.30 15.27
N ALA A 27 7.81 -8.15 14.66
CA ALA A 27 7.72 -9.61 14.74
C ALA A 27 6.35 -10.18 14.31
N VAL A 28 5.63 -9.49 13.43
CA VAL A 28 4.33 -9.93 12.94
C VAL A 28 4.51 -11.14 12.01
N PRO A 29 3.73 -12.22 12.16
CA PRO A 29 3.87 -13.40 11.32
C PRO A 29 3.63 -13.08 9.84
N PHE A 30 4.43 -13.71 8.96
CA PHE A 30 4.35 -13.48 7.51
C PHE A 30 2.93 -13.64 6.96
N THR A 31 2.16 -14.62 7.45
CA THR A 31 0.76 -14.83 7.04
C THR A 31 -0.11 -13.61 7.31
N ALA A 32 0.01 -12.98 8.48
CA ALA A 32 -0.75 -11.77 8.81
C ALA A 32 -0.28 -10.58 7.97
N VAL A 33 1.01 -10.47 7.69
CA VAL A 33 1.56 -9.45 6.80
C VAL A 33 1.04 -9.61 5.37
N ALA A 34 1.05 -10.82 4.83
CA ALA A 34 0.56 -11.12 3.48
C ALA A 34 -0.94 -10.83 3.35
N LEU A 35 -1.74 -11.20 4.36
CA LEU A 35 -3.17 -10.87 4.41
C LEU A 35 -3.41 -9.35 4.52
N THR A 36 -2.58 -8.65 5.30
CA THR A 36 -2.65 -7.19 5.40
C THR A 36 -2.31 -6.53 4.07
N GLY A 37 -1.25 -6.96 3.38
CA GLY A 37 -0.88 -6.46 2.05
C GLY A 37 -1.98 -6.72 1.02
N LEU A 38 -2.67 -7.86 1.12
CA LEU A 38 -3.80 -8.19 0.24
C LEU A 38 -4.99 -7.27 0.52
N ALA A 39 -5.32 -7.06 1.80
CA ALA A 39 -6.38 -6.15 2.21
C ALA A 39 -6.10 -4.71 1.77
N VAL A 40 -4.89 -4.21 1.99
CA VAL A 40 -4.46 -2.86 1.55
C VAL A 40 -4.57 -2.73 0.04
N THR A 41 -4.15 -3.74 -0.73
CA THR A 41 -4.20 -3.67 -2.20
C THR A 41 -5.64 -3.70 -2.72
N LEU A 42 -6.49 -4.57 -2.18
CA LEU A 42 -7.90 -4.67 -2.61
C LEU A 42 -8.69 -3.41 -2.22
N ILE A 43 -8.53 -2.94 -0.98
CA ILE A 43 -9.22 -1.76 -0.48
C ILE A 43 -8.69 -0.49 -1.17
N GLY A 44 -7.37 -0.40 -1.36
CA GLY A 44 -6.73 0.68 -2.11
C GLY A 44 -7.16 0.69 -3.57
N TYR A 45 -7.33 -0.47 -4.21
CA TYR A 45 -7.87 -0.54 -5.57
C TYR A 45 -9.32 -0.03 -5.68
N LEU A 46 -10.15 -0.32 -4.68
CA LEU A 46 -11.49 0.25 -4.59
C LEU A 46 -11.43 1.77 -4.37
N GLY A 47 -10.52 2.23 -3.51
CA GLY A 47 -10.22 3.64 -3.30
C GLY A 47 -9.81 4.34 -4.59
N ASP A 48 -8.85 3.77 -5.32
CA ASP A 48 -8.38 4.25 -6.62
C ASP A 48 -9.54 4.36 -7.62
N ILE A 49 -10.41 3.37 -7.75
CA ILE A 49 -11.56 3.46 -8.68
C ILE A 49 -12.52 4.60 -8.30
N LEU A 50 -12.75 4.81 -7.00
CA LEU A 50 -13.67 5.83 -6.50
C LEU A 50 -13.07 7.25 -6.54
N LEU A 51 -11.77 7.38 -6.28
CA LEU A 51 -11.03 8.64 -6.18
C LEU A 51 -10.40 9.07 -7.52
N MET A 52 -9.78 8.16 -8.28
CA MET A 52 -9.03 8.48 -9.51
C MET A 52 -9.79 9.27 -10.58
N PRO A 53 -11.12 9.15 -10.78
CA PRO A 53 -11.79 9.94 -11.81
C PRO A 53 -11.76 11.46 -11.55
N ARG A 54 -11.40 11.90 -10.34
CA ARG A 54 -11.61 13.29 -9.90
C ARG A 54 -10.36 14.00 -9.38
N ILE A 55 -9.25 13.32 -9.10
CA ILE A 55 -8.09 13.91 -8.42
C ILE A 55 -6.75 13.45 -9.01
N GLY A 56 -5.81 14.40 -9.15
CA GLY A 56 -4.47 14.15 -9.73
C GLY A 56 -3.57 13.27 -8.85
N ASN A 57 -2.47 12.78 -9.44
CA ASN A 57 -1.59 11.75 -8.85
C ASN A 57 -1.20 11.99 -7.37
N THR A 58 -0.87 13.22 -6.98
CA THR A 58 -0.48 13.55 -5.60
C THR A 58 -1.60 13.34 -4.58
N LEU A 59 -2.83 13.67 -4.95
CA LEU A 59 -4.00 13.50 -4.07
C LEU A 59 -4.42 12.04 -3.97
N ALA A 60 -4.24 11.25 -5.05
CA ALA A 60 -4.44 9.81 -5.02
C ALA A 60 -3.49 9.13 -4.02
N THR A 61 -2.19 9.46 -4.07
CA THR A 61 -1.20 8.93 -3.10
C THR A 61 -1.51 9.35 -1.66
N LEU A 62 -2.04 10.55 -1.43
CA LEU A 62 -2.44 10.99 -0.09
C LEU A 62 -3.67 10.20 0.42
N GLY A 63 -4.63 9.92 -0.46
CA GLY A 63 -5.78 9.07 -0.16
C GLY A 63 -5.36 7.65 0.18
N ASP A 64 -4.46 7.07 -0.63
CA ASP A 64 -3.91 5.73 -0.39
C ASP A 64 -3.10 5.65 0.90
N LEU A 65 -2.38 6.72 1.29
CA LEU A 65 -1.69 6.79 2.59
C LEU A 65 -2.69 6.65 3.75
N VAL A 66 -3.78 7.42 3.73
CA VAL A 66 -4.79 7.40 4.80
C VAL A 66 -5.54 6.05 4.81
N LEU A 67 -5.92 5.54 3.64
CA LEU A 67 -6.57 4.23 3.51
C LEU A 67 -5.66 3.11 4.03
N SER A 68 -4.41 3.07 3.59
CA SER A 68 -3.43 2.09 4.04
C SER A 68 -3.24 2.15 5.55
N PHE A 69 -3.13 3.35 6.12
CA PHE A 69 -3.02 3.53 7.56
C PHE A 69 -4.20 2.91 8.33
N ILE A 70 -5.43 3.21 7.92
CA ILE A 70 -6.65 2.69 8.58
C ILE A 70 -6.71 1.17 8.48
N VAL A 71 -6.41 0.61 7.30
CA VAL A 71 -6.44 -0.84 7.06
C VAL A 71 -5.36 -1.55 7.87
N ILE A 72 -4.12 -1.06 7.84
CA ILE A 72 -3.00 -1.66 8.58
C ILE A 72 -3.27 -1.58 10.07
N TRP A 73 -3.73 -0.42 10.57
CA TRP A 73 -4.07 -0.29 11.99
C TRP A 73 -5.13 -1.31 12.38
N SER A 74 -6.23 -1.38 11.62
CA SER A 74 -7.31 -2.35 11.88
C SER A 74 -6.78 -3.78 11.91
N MET A 75 -5.94 -4.16 10.93
CA MET A 75 -5.32 -5.50 10.90
C MET A 75 -4.40 -5.73 12.11
N VAL A 76 -3.51 -4.80 12.42
CA VAL A 76 -2.57 -4.93 13.55
C VAL A 76 -3.31 -5.09 14.87
N THR A 77 -4.39 -4.35 15.09
CA THR A 77 -5.24 -4.47 16.29
C THR A 77 -6.06 -5.76 16.34
N LEU A 78 -6.40 -6.34 15.19
CA LEU A 78 -7.09 -7.63 15.15
C LEU A 78 -6.14 -8.79 15.44
N TYR A 79 -4.89 -8.70 15.00
CA TYR A 79 -3.89 -9.75 15.19
C TYR A 79 -3.13 -9.64 16.53
N HIS A 80 -3.09 -8.46 17.16
CA HIS A 80 -2.49 -8.24 18.48
C HIS A 80 -3.58 -7.88 19.47
N THR A 81 -3.92 -8.83 20.34
CA THR A 81 -4.93 -8.70 21.40
C THR A 81 -4.43 -8.00 22.67
N ASP A 82 -3.12 -7.78 22.81
CA ASP A 82 -2.56 -7.10 23.96
C ASP A 82 -2.64 -5.57 23.79
N ASP A 83 -3.03 -4.85 24.84
CA ASP A 83 -3.32 -3.40 24.96
C ASP A 83 -2.20 -2.44 24.52
N LEU A 84 -1.71 -2.59 23.29
CA LEU A 84 -0.58 -1.86 22.73
C LEU A 84 -1.07 -0.94 21.59
N ILE A 85 -1.96 -0.02 21.95
CA ILE A 85 -2.44 1.05 21.06
C ILE A 85 -1.26 1.89 20.53
N PHE A 86 -0.26 2.16 21.38
CA PHE A 86 0.93 2.96 21.01
C PHE A 86 1.82 2.26 19.96
N PRO A 87 2.23 0.99 20.16
CA PRO A 87 2.94 0.23 19.14
C PRO A 87 2.15 0.04 17.84
N ALA A 88 0.84 -0.19 17.93
CA ALA A 88 -0.02 -0.36 16.76
C ALA A 88 -0.08 0.93 15.91
N PHE A 89 -0.20 2.09 16.54
CA PHE A 89 -0.17 3.37 15.85
C PHE A 89 1.17 3.60 15.13
N GLN A 90 2.30 3.40 15.83
CA GLN A 90 3.63 3.57 15.24
C GLN A 90 3.88 2.61 14.07
N ALA A 91 3.51 1.34 14.23
CA ALA A 91 3.63 0.32 13.20
C ALA A 91 2.83 0.69 11.94
N SER A 92 1.60 1.15 12.13
CA SER A 92 0.69 1.50 11.04
C SER A 92 1.10 2.79 10.35
N ALA A 93 1.52 3.81 11.11
CA ALA A 93 2.00 5.08 10.57
C ALA A 93 3.26 4.89 9.73
N LEU A 94 4.24 4.13 10.23
CA LEU A 94 5.48 3.87 9.51
C LEU A 94 5.24 3.03 8.25
N SER A 95 4.37 2.02 8.35
CA SER A 95 4.00 1.17 7.23
C SER A 95 3.26 1.94 6.13
N ALA A 96 2.27 2.75 6.50
CA ALA A 96 1.52 3.58 5.57
C ALA A 96 2.41 4.63 4.88
N ALA A 97 3.33 5.26 5.63
CA ALA A 97 4.30 6.17 5.05
C ALA A 97 5.23 5.46 4.04
N GLY A 98 5.70 4.25 4.39
CA GLY A 98 6.50 3.43 3.48
C GLY A 98 5.76 3.10 2.18
N ILE A 99 4.50 2.66 2.30
CA ILE A 99 3.64 2.34 1.15
C ILE A 99 3.43 3.58 0.28
N ALA A 100 3.09 4.72 0.86
CA ALA A 100 2.85 5.96 0.11
C ALA A 100 4.09 6.42 -0.67
N ILE A 101 5.29 6.27 -0.09
CA ILE A 101 6.55 6.53 -0.80
C ILE A 101 6.70 5.54 -1.97
N GLY A 102 6.47 4.25 -1.74
CA GLY A 102 6.50 3.22 -2.77
C GLY A 102 5.53 3.52 -3.91
N GLU A 103 4.30 3.93 -3.60
CA GLU A 103 3.27 4.30 -4.57
C GLU A 103 3.64 5.55 -5.37
N TRP A 104 4.24 6.55 -4.73
CA TRP A 104 4.74 7.72 -5.44
C TRP A 104 5.81 7.33 -6.50
N PHE A 105 6.74 6.44 -6.13
CA PHE A 105 7.70 5.88 -7.08
C PHE A 105 7.02 5.04 -8.16
N PHE A 106 6.02 4.23 -7.79
CA PHE A 106 5.25 3.40 -8.71
C PHE A 106 4.50 4.24 -9.75
N HIS A 107 3.83 5.33 -9.35
CA HIS A 107 3.18 6.25 -10.29
C HIS A 107 4.17 6.87 -11.27
N LYS A 108 5.38 7.24 -10.81
CA LYS A 108 6.43 7.80 -11.68
C LYS A 108 7.00 6.75 -12.64
N TYR A 109 7.19 5.51 -12.17
CA TYR A 109 7.60 4.39 -13.01
C TYR A 109 6.55 4.06 -14.06
N LEU A 110 5.27 3.98 -13.66
CA LEU A 110 4.16 3.72 -14.57
C LEU A 110 4.05 4.80 -15.65
N PHE A 111 4.15 6.07 -15.25
CA PHE A 111 4.13 7.18 -16.21
C PHE A 111 5.22 7.06 -17.26
N ARG A 112 6.45 6.67 -16.88
CA ARG A 112 7.55 6.44 -17.83
C ARG A 112 7.29 5.25 -18.73
N VAL A 113 6.95 4.08 -18.17
CA VAL A 113 6.70 2.85 -18.94
C VAL A 113 5.58 3.02 -19.97
N PHE A 114 4.51 3.72 -19.61
CA PHE A 114 3.41 3.96 -20.53
C PHE A 114 3.71 5.03 -21.58
N ASN A 115 4.50 6.06 -21.25
CA ASN A 115 4.82 7.14 -22.17
C ASN A 115 5.99 6.81 -23.11
N ASP A 116 6.92 5.95 -22.70
CA ASP A 116 8.02 5.47 -23.55
C ASP A 116 7.52 4.48 -24.61
N GLY A 117 6.52 3.65 -24.28
CA GLY A 117 5.87 2.76 -25.25
C GLY A 117 5.10 3.45 -26.38
N ALA A 118 4.90 4.78 -26.32
CA ALA A 118 4.29 5.58 -27.38
C ALA A 118 5.32 6.24 -28.32
N ARG A 119 6.63 6.14 -28.03
CA ARG A 119 7.70 6.70 -28.88
C ARG A 119 8.33 5.67 -29.81
N GLU A 120 7.95 4.40 -29.68
CA GLU A 120 8.42 3.27 -30.50
C GLU A 120 7.36 2.70 -31.46
N SER A 121 6.17 3.31 -31.57
CA SER A 121 5.10 2.92 -32.51
C SER A 121 4.88 3.93 -33.61
#